data_AF-A0A445CTQ6-F1
#
_entry.id   AF-A0A445CTQ6-F1
#
_cell.length_a   1.000
_cell.length_b   1.000
_cell.length_c   1.000
_cell.angle_alpha   90.00
_cell.angle_beta   90.00
_cell.angle_gamma   90.00
#
_symmetry.space_group_name_H-M   'P 1'
#
loop_
_entity.id
_entity.type
_entity.pdbx_description
1 polymer ?
#
loop_
_entity_poly.entity_id
_entity_poly.type
_entity_poly.pdbx_seq_one_letter_code
_entity_poly.pdbx_strand_id
1 'polypeptide(L)'
;MRSIAKNKVKLANYIGKLPPVQHSRLQKIRKESGKWLPIWSGDEHYERFEIHGWPTNMVVDLGKSICTCRFWQITSMPCVHACAALSRVNKDPEDFCHKWLTMDSYKATYLHSLNPIPGEALWEKSVYLKPLAPKVKRKPETLTKKEEKMLMRNLQEVKNKKVQLS
;
A
#
# COMPACT_ATOMS: atom_id res chain seq x y z
N MET A 1 20.88 11.18 3.28
CA MET A 1 21.45 11.13 4.65
C MET A 1 20.77 12.09 5.65
N ARG A 2 20.55 13.39 5.33
CA ARG A 2 19.88 14.33 6.26
C ARG A 2 18.48 13.89 6.73
N SER A 3 17.73 13.13 5.93
CA SER A 3 16.38 12.68 6.29
C SER A 3 16.35 11.65 7.43
N ILE A 4 17.31 10.71 7.49
CA ILE A 4 17.40 9.67 8.52
C ILE A 4 17.61 10.30 9.91
N ALA A 5 18.61 11.18 10.03
CA ALA A 5 18.89 11.88 11.28
C ALA A 5 17.71 12.77 11.72
N LYS A 6 17.08 13.49 10.77
CA LYS A 6 15.88 14.29 11.06
C LYS A 6 14.70 13.44 11.55
N ASN A 7 14.46 12.28 10.93
CA ASN A 7 13.39 11.38 11.33
C ASN A 7 13.64 10.80 12.72
N LYS A 8 14.89 10.43 13.03
CA LYS A 8 15.28 9.96 14.37
C LYS A 8 14.95 10.98 15.46
N VAL A 9 15.33 12.25 15.26
CA VAL A 9 15.04 13.33 16.22
C VAL A 9 13.54 13.58 16.35
N LYS A 10 12.81 13.65 15.24
CA LYS A 10 11.35 13.88 15.25
C LYS A 10 10.57 12.80 15.98
N LEU A 11 11.05 11.56 15.97
CA LEU A 11 10.32 10.40 16.47
C LEU A 11 10.81 9.91 17.84
N ALA A 12 11.86 10.53 18.40
CA ALA A 12 12.35 10.20 19.73
C ALA A 12 11.26 10.34 20.80
N ASN A 13 10.46 11.40 20.70
CA ASN A 13 9.40 11.72 21.67
C ASN A 13 7.99 11.32 21.20
N TYR A 14 7.87 10.58 20.10
CA TYR A 14 6.55 10.19 19.60
C TYR A 14 5.97 9.04 20.45
N ILE A 15 4.78 9.28 21.00
CA ILE A 15 4.02 8.35 21.83
C ILE A 15 2.80 7.91 21.00
N GLY A 16 2.87 6.73 20.41
CA GLY A 16 1.79 6.14 19.60
C GLY A 16 2.22 4.77 19.04
N LYS A 17 1.26 3.86 18.84
CA LYS A 17 1.53 2.50 18.34
C LYS A 17 1.98 2.51 16.88
N LEU A 18 1.39 3.40 16.07
CA LEU A 18 1.66 3.52 14.64
C LEU A 18 2.33 4.86 14.29
N PRO A 19 3.21 4.92 13.28
CA PRO A 19 3.75 6.18 12.78
C PRO A 19 2.65 7.12 12.28
N PRO A 20 2.83 8.45 12.36
CA PRO A 20 1.80 9.43 12.01
C PRO A 20 1.14 9.21 10.65
N VAL A 21 1.94 8.80 9.64
CA VAL A 21 1.44 8.52 8.29
C VAL A 21 0.53 7.28 8.26
N GLN A 22 0.91 6.21 8.96
CA GLN A 22 0.11 4.98 9.02
C GLN A 22 -1.14 5.19 9.87
N HIS A 23 -1.00 5.86 11.01
CA HIS A 23 -2.12 6.25 11.87
C HIS A 23 -3.14 7.11 11.11
N SER A 24 -2.70 8.16 10.40
CA SER A 24 -3.58 9.00 9.57
C SER A 24 -4.29 8.19 8.47
N ARG A 25 -3.58 7.24 7.84
CA ARG A 25 -4.16 6.34 6.84
C ARG A 25 -5.23 5.44 7.46
N LEU A 26 -4.95 4.84 8.61
CA LEU A 26 -5.90 3.99 9.33
C LEU A 26 -7.15 4.76 9.76
N GLN A 27 -6.98 5.99 10.25
CA GLN A 27 -8.12 6.85 10.62
C GLN A 27 -9.06 7.13 9.44
N LYS A 28 -8.51 7.34 8.23
CA LYS A 28 -9.33 7.49 7.01
C LYS A 28 -10.13 6.23 6.71
N ILE A 29 -9.48 5.07 6.78
CA ILE A 29 -10.13 3.76 6.59
C ILE A 29 -11.23 3.55 7.64
N ARG A 30 -10.96 3.87 8.91
CA ARG A 30 -11.93 3.79 10.01
C ARG A 30 -13.12 4.73 9.82
N LYS A 31 -12.92 5.91 9.23
CA LYS A 31 -14.04 6.81 8.90
C LYS A 31 -14.92 6.22 7.80
N GLU A 32 -14.30 5.61 6.79
CA GLU A 32 -15.01 4.98 5.67
C GLU A 32 -15.73 3.69 6.05
N SER A 33 -15.26 2.99 7.11
CA SER A 33 -15.87 1.74 7.57
C SER A 33 -17.29 1.90 8.08
N GLY A 34 -17.69 3.11 8.50
CA GLY A 34 -19.06 3.40 8.97
C GLY A 34 -20.16 3.19 7.93
N LYS A 35 -19.81 3.00 6.66
CA LYS A 35 -20.76 2.70 5.56
C LYS A 35 -21.14 1.21 5.48
N TRP A 36 -20.47 0.36 6.24
CA TRP A 36 -20.58 -1.09 6.14
C TRP A 36 -21.28 -1.65 7.36
N LEU A 37 -22.15 -2.64 7.14
CA LEU A 37 -22.89 -3.30 8.20
C LEU A 37 -22.28 -4.68 8.50
N PRO A 38 -21.61 -4.85 9.64
CA PRO A 38 -21.09 -6.15 10.05
C PRO A 38 -22.18 -7.03 10.66
N ILE A 39 -22.37 -8.22 10.09
CA ILE A 39 -23.24 -9.28 10.58
C ILE A 39 -22.37 -10.44 11.05
N TRP A 40 -22.52 -10.85 12.30
CA TRP A 40 -21.78 -11.99 12.83
C TRP A 40 -22.27 -13.30 12.21
N SER A 41 -21.34 -14.17 11.81
CA SER A 41 -21.66 -15.43 11.12
C SER A 41 -22.05 -16.58 12.07
N GLY A 42 -22.01 -16.38 13.40
CA GLY A 42 -22.33 -17.44 14.37
C GLY A 42 -21.14 -18.31 14.78
N ASP A 43 -19.90 -17.92 14.47
CA ASP A 43 -18.72 -18.68 14.86
C ASP A 43 -18.45 -18.61 16.37
N GLU A 44 -17.94 -19.71 16.95
CA GLU A 44 -17.71 -19.86 18.40
C GLU A 44 -16.91 -18.71 19.04
N HIS A 45 -15.95 -18.13 18.31
CA HIS A 45 -15.02 -17.14 18.84
C HIS A 45 -15.47 -15.69 18.62
N TYR A 46 -16.61 -15.47 17.95
CA TYR A 46 -17.09 -14.13 17.58
C TYR A 46 -16.10 -13.34 16.70
N GLU A 47 -15.48 -14.04 15.74
CA GLU A 47 -14.41 -13.50 14.89
C GLU A 47 -14.76 -13.48 13.39
N ARG A 48 -15.84 -14.16 12.97
CA ARG A 48 -16.28 -14.17 11.57
C ARG A 48 -17.49 -13.29 11.34
N PHE A 49 -17.35 -12.43 10.34
CA PHE A 49 -18.38 -11.47 9.97
C PHE A 49 -18.60 -11.46 8.46
N GLU A 50 -19.88 -11.44 8.09
CA GLU A 50 -20.35 -11.02 6.79
C GLU A 50 -20.60 -9.52 6.82
N ILE A 51 -19.89 -8.80 5.96
CA ILE A 51 -19.92 -7.35 5.88
C ILE A 51 -20.79 -6.97 4.70
N HIS A 52 -21.95 -6.40 4.99
CA HIS A 52 -22.92 -5.96 4.01
C HIS A 52 -22.69 -4.51 3.61
N GLY A 53 -22.83 -4.24 2.31
CA GLY A 53 -22.70 -2.91 1.74
C GLY A 53 -22.55 -2.95 0.23
N TRP A 54 -22.66 -1.80 -0.42
CA TRP A 54 -22.44 -1.66 -1.85
C TRP A 54 -20.93 -1.60 -2.15
N PRO A 55 -20.38 -2.26 -3.19
CA PRO A 55 -21.08 -2.97 -4.28
C PRO A 55 -21.32 -4.48 -4.03
N THR A 56 -20.60 -5.11 -3.09
CA THR A 56 -20.73 -6.54 -2.78
C THR A 56 -20.44 -6.82 -1.31
N ASN A 57 -21.00 -7.91 -0.80
CA ASN A 57 -20.71 -8.38 0.54
C ASN A 57 -19.29 -8.93 0.63
N MET A 58 -18.68 -8.78 1.80
CA MET A 58 -17.32 -9.25 2.09
C MET A 58 -17.32 -10.13 3.32
N VAL A 59 -16.41 -11.10 3.38
CA VAL A 59 -16.23 -11.93 4.58
C VAL A 59 -14.93 -11.51 5.26
N VAL A 60 -15.01 -11.30 6.57
CA VAL A 60 -13.87 -10.96 7.43
C VAL A 60 -13.72 -12.05 8.48
N ASP A 61 -12.48 -12.49 8.67
CA ASP A 61 -12.05 -13.37 9.76
C ASP A 61 -11.01 -12.59 10.59
N LEU A 62 -11.40 -12.15 11.78
CA LEU A 62 -10.58 -11.31 12.66
C LEU A 62 -9.42 -12.10 13.28
N GLY A 63 -9.65 -13.35 13.69
CA GLY A 63 -8.63 -14.21 14.29
C GLY A 63 -7.47 -14.47 13.33
N LYS A 64 -7.78 -14.64 12.04
CA LYS A 64 -6.75 -14.79 10.99
C LYS A 64 -6.31 -13.48 10.35
N SER A 65 -6.95 -12.35 10.68
CA SER A 65 -6.72 -11.05 10.06
C SER A 65 -6.85 -11.09 8.52
N ILE A 66 -7.92 -11.73 8.04
CA ILE A 66 -8.20 -11.97 6.61
C ILE A 66 -9.49 -11.27 6.22
N CYS A 67 -9.48 -10.60 5.07
CA CYS A 67 -10.69 -10.12 4.41
C CYS A 67 -10.76 -10.62 2.96
N THR A 68 -11.95 -10.94 2.45
CA THR A 68 -12.16 -11.33 1.04
C THR A 68 -11.73 -10.24 0.06
N CYS A 69 -11.73 -8.96 0.46
CA CYS A 69 -11.24 -7.86 -0.39
C CYS A 69 -9.70 -7.87 -0.61
N ARG A 70 -8.96 -8.75 0.08
CA ARG A 70 -7.49 -8.93 0.01
C ARG A 70 -6.63 -7.73 0.42
N PHE A 71 -7.23 -6.56 0.64
CA PHE A 71 -6.52 -5.35 1.01
C PHE A 71 -5.73 -5.51 2.31
N TRP A 72 -6.30 -6.19 3.30
CA TRP A 72 -5.63 -6.39 4.59
C TRP A 72 -4.38 -7.27 4.43
N GLN A 73 -4.45 -8.33 3.63
CA GLN A 73 -3.33 -9.23 3.40
C GLN A 73 -2.18 -8.55 2.64
N ILE A 74 -2.52 -7.68 1.68
CA ILE A 74 -1.51 -6.97 0.86
C ILE A 74 -0.87 -5.83 1.66
N THR A 75 -1.68 -5.04 2.36
CA THR A 75 -1.20 -3.84 3.06
C THR A 75 -0.80 -4.10 4.50
N SER A 76 -1.19 -5.26 5.03
CA SER A 76 -1.05 -5.65 6.44
C SER A 76 -1.66 -4.66 7.43
N MET A 77 -2.68 -3.92 6.98
CA MET A 77 -3.47 -2.95 7.73
C MET A 77 -4.96 -3.30 7.54
N PRO A 78 -5.79 -3.26 8.61
CA PRO A 78 -7.22 -3.51 8.48
C PRO A 78 -7.84 -2.67 7.36
N CYS A 79 -8.63 -3.31 6.50
CA CYS A 79 -9.40 -2.64 5.46
C CYS A 79 -10.69 -2.03 6.02
N VAL A 80 -11.45 -1.31 5.20
CA VAL A 80 -12.73 -0.70 5.63
C VAL A 80 -13.71 -1.76 6.19
N HIS A 81 -13.76 -2.96 5.62
CA HIS A 81 -14.62 -4.05 6.08
C HIS A 81 -14.15 -4.60 7.43
N ALA A 82 -12.84 -4.77 7.60
CA ALA A 82 -12.24 -5.22 8.84
C ALA A 82 -12.46 -4.20 9.96
N CYS A 83 -12.28 -2.91 9.69
CA CYS A 83 -12.58 -1.85 10.64
C CYS A 83 -14.05 -1.83 11.07
N ALA A 84 -14.99 -2.18 10.18
CA ALA A 84 -16.40 -2.31 10.52
C ALA A 84 -16.63 -3.48 11.50
N ALA A 85 -16.07 -4.66 11.20
CA ALA A 85 -16.10 -5.82 12.10
C ALA A 85 -15.47 -5.50 13.47
N LEU A 86 -14.29 -4.87 13.47
CA LEU A 86 -13.57 -4.47 14.68
C LEU A 86 -14.38 -3.50 15.55
N SER A 87 -15.06 -2.55 14.91
CA SER A 87 -15.99 -1.65 15.61
C SER A 87 -17.15 -2.40 16.26
N ARG A 88 -17.65 -3.50 15.66
CA ARG A 88 -18.75 -4.30 16.19
C ARG A 88 -18.34 -5.12 17.41
N VAL A 89 -17.08 -5.56 17.46
CA VAL A 89 -16.49 -6.31 18.59
C VAL A 89 -15.80 -5.39 19.62
N ASN A 90 -15.88 -4.07 19.44
CA ASN A 90 -15.25 -3.05 20.29
C ASN A 90 -13.73 -3.25 20.48
N LYS A 91 -13.02 -3.62 19.41
CA LYS A 91 -11.55 -3.74 19.40
C LYS A 91 -10.92 -2.59 18.60
N ASP A 92 -9.75 -2.15 19.02
CA ASP A 92 -9.01 -1.09 18.34
C ASP A 92 -8.34 -1.63 17.07
N PRO A 93 -8.60 -1.07 15.88
CA PRO A 93 -7.94 -1.51 14.66
C PRO A 93 -6.41 -1.32 14.64
N GLU A 94 -5.84 -0.47 15.50
CA GLU A 94 -4.38 -0.35 15.61
C GLU A 94 -3.71 -1.65 16.06
N ASP A 95 -4.39 -2.44 16.91
CA ASP A 95 -3.87 -3.71 17.43
C ASP A 95 -3.86 -4.82 16.39
N PHE A 96 -4.54 -4.60 15.28
CA PHE A 96 -4.69 -5.53 14.16
C PHE A 96 -3.79 -5.17 12.97
N CYS A 97 -3.00 -4.11 13.09
CA CYS A 97 -1.93 -3.79 12.16
C CYS A 97 -0.73 -4.71 12.38
N HIS A 98 -0.11 -5.16 11.29
CA HIS A 98 1.06 -6.02 11.40
C HIS A 98 2.27 -5.27 12.01
N LYS A 99 3.13 -6.02 12.69
CA LYS A 99 4.27 -5.49 13.47
C LYS A 99 5.18 -4.55 12.67
N TRP A 100 5.41 -4.81 11.39
CA TRP A 100 6.24 -3.95 10.52
C TRP A 100 5.72 -2.51 10.32
N LEU A 101 4.42 -2.25 10.57
CA LEU A 101 3.83 -0.90 10.47
C LEU A 101 3.92 -0.14 11.79
N THR A 102 4.36 -0.78 12.87
CA THR A 102 4.42 -0.17 14.20
C THR A 102 5.56 0.83 14.32
N MET A 103 5.43 1.74 15.29
CA MET A 103 6.49 2.67 15.64
C MET A 103 7.75 1.96 16.09
N ASP A 104 7.66 0.78 16.70
CA ASP A 104 8.83 0.03 17.15
C ASP A 104 9.69 -0.43 15.98
N SER A 105 9.05 -1.00 14.94
CA SER A 105 9.75 -1.38 13.70
C SER A 105 10.34 -0.15 13.00
N TYR A 106 9.63 0.97 13.01
CA TYR A 106 10.13 2.22 12.45
C TYR A 106 11.36 2.71 13.23
N LYS A 107 11.29 2.77 14.57
CA LYS A 107 12.42 3.17 15.43
C LYS A 107 13.62 2.26 15.24
N ALA A 108 13.41 0.95 15.15
CA ALA A 108 14.47 -0.03 14.88
C ALA A 108 15.16 0.23 13.52
N THR A 109 14.39 0.54 12.48
CA THR A 109 14.93 0.84 11.14
C THR A 109 15.86 2.06 11.14
N TYR A 110 15.50 3.11 11.88
CA TYR A 110 16.25 4.36 11.95
C TYR A 110 17.15 4.47 13.20
N LEU A 111 17.32 3.38 13.95
CA LEU A 111 18.13 3.37 15.16
C LEU A 111 19.59 3.67 14.83
N HIS A 112 20.09 3.04 13.76
CA HIS A 112 21.45 3.18 13.30
C HIS A 112 21.66 4.44 12.47
N SER A 113 22.77 5.12 12.74
CA SER A 113 23.23 6.24 11.93
C SER A 113 24.05 5.72 10.75
N LEU A 114 23.86 6.29 9.56
CA LEU A 114 24.80 6.09 8.47
C LEU A 114 26.04 6.92 8.77
N ASN A 115 27.21 6.26 8.82
CA ASN A 115 28.47 6.95 8.99
C ASN A 115 28.75 7.83 7.76
N PRO A 116 29.27 9.05 7.94
CA PRO A 116 29.71 9.86 6.83
C PRO A 116 30.80 9.11 6.07
N ILE A 117 30.67 9.05 4.75
CA ILE A 117 31.70 8.52 3.88
C ILE A 117 32.62 9.70 3.52
N PRO A 118 33.95 9.53 3.53
CA PRO A 118 34.87 10.57 3.08
C PRO A 118 34.57 10.99 1.62
N GLY A 119 35.14 12.10 1.16
CA GLY A 119 34.94 12.56 -0.22
C GLY A 119 35.45 11.55 -1.24
N GLU A 120 34.91 11.54 -2.45
CA GLU A 120 35.26 10.60 -3.53
C GLU A 120 36.77 10.53 -3.80
N ALA A 121 37.47 11.68 -3.68
CA ALA A 121 38.92 11.76 -3.84
C ALA A 121 39.72 10.92 -2.83
N LEU A 122 39.13 10.57 -1.69
CA LEU A 122 39.74 9.78 -0.62
C LEU A 122 39.32 8.30 -0.68
N TRP A 123 38.48 7.90 -1.65
CA TRP A 123 38.05 6.52 -1.77
C TRP A 123 39.17 5.65 -2.34
N GLU A 124 39.30 4.43 -1.81
CA GLU A 124 40.19 3.43 -2.39
C GLU A 124 39.75 3.13 -3.82
N LYS A 125 40.73 3.13 -4.74
CA LYS A 125 40.47 2.79 -6.14
C LYS A 125 40.24 1.29 -6.25
N SER A 126 39.07 0.91 -6.76
CA SER A 126 38.75 -0.48 -7.07
C SER A 126 39.78 -1.09 -8.03
N VAL A 127 40.26 -2.29 -7.72
CA VAL A 127 41.08 -3.12 -8.61
C VAL A 127 40.23 -3.74 -9.75
N TYR A 128 38.92 -3.84 -9.53
CA TYR A 128 37.98 -4.35 -10.52
C TYR A 128 37.67 -3.32 -11.60
N LEU A 129 37.50 -3.80 -12.83
CA LEU A 129 37.04 -3.00 -13.96
C LEU A 129 35.70 -2.36 -13.64
N LYS A 130 35.51 -1.12 -14.12
CA LYS A 130 34.23 -0.44 -14.01
C LYS A 130 33.14 -1.30 -14.66
N PRO A 131 31.98 -1.47 -14.01
CA PRO A 131 30.85 -2.16 -14.62
C PRO A 131 30.53 -1.52 -15.97
N LEU A 132 30.23 -2.34 -16.97
CA LEU A 132 29.68 -1.83 -18.23
C LEU A 132 28.37 -1.11 -17.92
N ALA A 133 28.18 0.06 -18.54
CA ALA A 133 26.93 0.77 -18.44
C ALA A 133 25.77 -0.17 -18.82
N PRO A 134 24.68 -0.23 -18.04
CA PRO A 134 23.52 -1.02 -18.40
C PRO A 134 23.07 -0.63 -19.81
N LYS A 135 22.74 -1.61 -20.65
CA LYS A 135 22.13 -1.33 -21.95
C LYS A 135 20.76 -0.68 -21.71
N VAL A 136 20.72 0.64 -21.66
CA VAL A 136 19.48 1.40 -21.51
C VAL A 136 18.66 1.19 -22.77
N LYS A 137 17.66 0.31 -22.70
CA LYS A 137 16.62 0.26 -23.73
C LYS A 137 15.83 1.55 -23.62
N ARG A 138 15.74 2.32 -24.71
CA ARG A 138 14.77 3.42 -24.78
C ARG A 138 13.40 2.83 -24.49
N LYS A 139 12.63 3.50 -23.64
CA LYS A 139 11.21 3.15 -23.49
C LYS A 139 10.62 3.16 -24.90
N PRO A 140 9.81 2.15 -25.29
CA PRO A 140 9.08 2.23 -26.55
C PRO A 140 8.39 3.59 -26.60
N GLU A 141 8.52 4.26 -27.73
CA GLU A 141 8.00 5.61 -27.92
C GLU A 141 6.51 5.57 -27.58
N THR A 142 6.14 6.17 -26.46
CA THR A 142 4.74 6.25 -26.05
C THR A 142 4.04 7.11 -27.09
N LEU A 143 3.06 6.54 -27.78
CA LEU A 143 2.23 7.31 -28.72
C LEU A 143 1.71 8.54 -27.99
N THR A 144 1.86 9.70 -28.61
CA THR A 144 1.24 10.91 -28.11
C THR A 144 -0.28 10.72 -28.11
N LYS A 145 -1.00 11.39 -27.21
CA LYS A 145 -2.48 11.34 -27.16
C LYS A 145 -3.14 11.64 -28.51
N LYS A 146 -2.47 12.41 -29.38
CA LYS A 146 -2.93 12.73 -30.73
C LYS A 146 -2.85 11.51 -31.66
N GLU A 147 -1.74 10.77 -31.60
CA GLU A 147 -1.53 9.54 -32.38
C GLU A 147 -2.45 8.42 -31.91
N GLU A 148 -2.65 8.27 -30.59
CA GLU A 148 -3.61 7.31 -30.03
C GLU A 148 -5.03 7.60 -30.55
N LYS A 149 -5.45 8.87 -30.53
CA LYS A 149 -6.78 9.27 -31.01
C LYS A 149 -6.96 9.01 -32.51
N MET A 150 -5.91 9.23 -33.30
CA MET A 150 -5.93 8.97 -34.74
C MET A 150 -5.99 7.46 -35.04
N LEU A 151 -5.24 6.64 -34.29
CA LEU A 151 -5.29 5.18 -34.41
C LEU A 151 -6.68 4.63 -34.05
N MET A 152 -7.29 5.13 -32.97
CA MET A 152 -8.64 4.74 -32.55
C MET A 152 -9.70 5.12 -33.59
N ARG A 153 -9.57 6.30 -34.21
CA ARG A 153 -10.46 6.74 -35.29
C ARG A 153 -10.33 5.84 -36.52
N ASN A 154 -9.10 5.55 -36.95
CA ASN A 154 -8.84 4.67 -38.09
C ASN A 154 -9.36 3.24 -37.84
N LEU A 155 -9.18 2.71 -36.62
CA LEU A 155 -9.74 1.40 -36.24
C LEU A 155 -11.28 1.38 -36.30
N GLN A 156 -11.93 2.47 -35.90
CA GLN A 156 -13.38 2.60 -35.99
C GLN A 156 -13.85 2.64 -37.45
N GLU A 157 -13.15 3.37 -38.31
CA GLU A 157 -13.46 3.45 -39.75
C GLU A 157 -13.27 2.09 -40.45
N VAL A 158 -12.24 1.33 -40.10
CA VAL A 158 -12.02 -0.04 -40.64
C VAL A 158 -13.11 -1.01 -40.17
N LYS A 159 -13.53 -0.93 -38.89
CA LYS A 159 -14.65 -1.73 -38.38
C LYS A 159 -15.95 -1.41 -39.12
N ASN A 160 -16.24 -0.13 -39.32
CA ASN A 160 -17.45 0.31 -40.01
C ASN A 160 -17.47 -0.14 -41.47
N LYS A 161 -16.33 -0.12 -42.16
CA LYS A 161 -16.22 -0.63 -43.54
C LYS A 161 -16.41 -2.15 -43.64
N LYS A 162 -15.93 -2.92 -42.65
CA LYS A 162 -16.14 -4.38 -42.62
C LYS A 162 -17.59 -4.78 -42.40
N VAL A 163 -18.36 -3.98 -41.64
CA VAL A 163 -19.79 -4.23 -41.39
C VAL A 163 -20.66 -3.90 -42.63
N GLN A 164 -20.19 -3.05 -43.54
CA GLN A 164 -20.91 -2.71 -44.78
C GLN A 164 -20.65 -3.68 -45.95
N LEU A 165 -19.70 -4.61 -45.80
CA LEU A 165 -19.31 -5.60 -46.81
C LEU A 165 -19.79 -7.02 -46.46
N SER A 166 -20.64 -7.16 -45.44
CA SER A 166 -21.31 -8.38 -44.99
C SER A 166 -22.82 -8.20 -45.09
#